data_AF-A0A7G8IST8-F1
#
_entry.id   AF-A0A7G8IST8-F1
#
_cell.length_a   1.000
_cell.length_b   1.000
_cell.length_c   1.000
_cell.angle_alpha   90.00
_cell.angle_beta   90.00
_cell.angle_gamma   90.00
#
_symmetry.space_group_name_H-M   'P 1'
#
loop_
_entity.id
_entity.type
_entity.pdbx_description
1 polymer ?
#
loop_
_entity_poly.entity_id
_entity_poly.type
_entity_poly.pdbx_seq_one_letter_code
_entity_poly.pdbx_strand_id
1 'polypeptide(L)' 'MSSANCSGFFEGGHQLEKLEFALAVAITRGDRSRSDQLRAQIADLGGNIEEPGT' A
#
# COMPACT_ATOMS: atom_id res chain seq x y z
N MET A 1 18.71 -9.07 -25.45
CA MET A 1 18.80 -7.72 -24.85
C MET A 1 17.41 -7.36 -24.33
N SER A 2 17.12 -7.65 -23.06
CA SER A 2 15.82 -7.32 -22.46
C SER A 2 16.00 -6.05 -21.63
N SER A 3 15.62 -4.91 -22.20
CA SER A 3 15.64 -3.62 -21.51
C SER A 3 14.20 -3.21 -21.24
N ALA A 4 13.70 -3.57 -20.06
CA ALA A 4 12.42 -3.09 -19.53
C ALA A 4 12.46 -3.18 -18.00
N ASN A 5 13.33 -2.39 -17.38
CA ASN A 5 13.34 -2.21 -15.93
C ASN A 5 13.46 -0.72 -15.58
N CYS A 6 12.53 0.08 -16.11
CA CYS A 6 12.39 1.51 -15.79
C CYS A 6 11.02 1.82 -15.17
N SER A 7 10.44 0.91 -14.39
CA SER A 7 9.16 1.13 -13.69
C SER A 7 9.21 0.87 -12.18
N GLY A 8 10.33 0.42 -11.62
CA GLY A 8 10.41 0.03 -10.20
C GLY A 8 10.50 1.18 -9.18
N PHE A 9 10.96 2.38 -9.57
CA PHE A 9 11.28 3.45 -8.59
C PHE A 9 10.18 4.50 -8.40
N PHE A 10 9.25 4.66 -9.35
CA PHE A 10 8.09 5.58 -9.22
C PHE A 10 6.81 4.88 -8.73
N GLU A 11 6.81 3.55 -8.63
CA GLU A 11 5.61 2.75 -8.34
C GLU A 11 5.24 2.71 -6.84
N GLY A 12 6.17 3.03 -5.93
CA GLY A 12 5.92 2.96 -4.48
C GLY A 12 4.81 3.91 -4.00
N GLY A 13 4.81 5.15 -4.51
CA GLY A 13 3.75 6.13 -4.22
C GLY A 13 2.42 5.74 -4.85
N HIS A 14 2.44 5.40 -6.14
CA HIS A 14 1.23 4.94 -6.85
C HIS A 14 0.63 3.66 -6.24
N GLN A 15 1.46 2.76 -5.71
CA GLN A 15 1.00 1.55 -5.04
C GLN A 15 0.32 1.85 -3.71
N LEU A 16 0.87 2.77 -2.92
CA LEU A 16 0.23 3.23 -1.69
C LEU A 16 -1.13 3.89 -1.99
N GLU A 17 -1.17 4.81 -2.95
CA GLU A 17 -2.42 5.47 -3.38
C GLU A 17 -3.48 4.46 -3.86
N LYS A 18 -3.06 3.41 -4.62
CA LYS A 18 -3.94 2.31 -5.05
C LYS A 18 -4.51 1.55 -3.85
N LEU A 19 -3.71 1.27 -2.82
CA LEU A 19 -4.15 0.59 -1.61
C LEU A 19 -5.08 1.46 -0.77
N GLU A 20 -4.79 2.76 -0.63
CA GLU A 20 -5.65 3.72 0.07
C GLU A 20 -7.02 3.87 -0.60
N PHE A 21 -7.04 3.94 -1.94
CA PHE A 21 -8.29 3.93 -2.70
C PHE A 21 -9.08 2.64 -2.49
N ALA A 22 -8.42 1.48 -2.58
CA ALA A 22 -9.07 0.19 -2.32
C ALA A 22 -9.61 0.09 -0.88
N LEU A 23 -8.91 0.68 0.10
CA LEU A 23 -9.33 0.72 1.50
C LEU A 23 -10.60 1.55 1.65
N ALA A 24 -10.66 2.74 1.06
CA ALA A 24 -11.86 3.57 1.06
C ALA A 24 -13.07 2.83 0.45
N VAL A 25 -12.85 2.08 -0.64
CA VAL A 25 -13.89 1.24 -1.26
C VAL A 25 -14.33 0.09 -0.33
N ALA A 26 -13.40 -0.57 0.36
CA ALA A 26 -13.75 -1.63 1.30
C ALA A 26 -14.54 -1.10 2.50
N ILE A 27 -14.17 0.06 3.04
CA ILE A 27 -14.86 0.73 4.14
C ILE A 27 -16.30 1.10 3.73
N THR A 28 -16.47 1.70 2.55
CA THR A 28 -17.81 2.09 2.05
C THR A 28 -18.71 0.88 1.78
N ARG A 29 -18.13 -0.28 1.48
CA ARG A 29 -18.86 -1.55 1.32
C ARG A 29 -19.12 -2.28 2.65
N GLY A 30 -18.54 -1.81 3.75
CA GLY A 30 -18.62 -2.46 5.06
C GLY A 30 -17.80 -3.76 5.15
N ASP A 31 -16.85 -3.96 4.23
CA ASP A 31 -16.05 -5.18 4.11
C ASP A 31 -14.85 -5.14 5.06
N ARG A 32 -15.13 -5.42 6.34
CA ARG A 32 -14.15 -5.34 7.44
C ARG A 32 -12.91 -6.19 7.21
N SER A 33 -13.06 -7.42 6.72
CA SER A 33 -11.91 -8.30 6.49
C SER A 33 -10.97 -7.72 5.44
N ARG A 34 -11.52 -7.15 4.36
CA ARG A 34 -10.74 -6.54 3.29
C ARG A 34 -10.11 -5.22 3.74
N SER A 35 -10.83 -4.41 4.51
CA SER A 35 -10.29 -3.18 5.10
C SER A 35 -9.10 -3.46 6.03
N ASP A 36 -9.16 -4.52 6.84
CA ASP A 36 -8.08 -4.89 7.76
C ASP A 36 -6.81 -5.34 7.00
N GLN A 37 -6.97 -6.20 5.99
CA GLN A 37 -5.88 -6.61 5.11
C GLN A 37 -5.23 -5.45 4.34
N LEU A 38 -6.03 -4.50 3.87
CA LEU A 38 -5.52 -3.32 3.16
C LEU A 38 -4.78 -2.38 4.12
N ARG A 39 -5.26 -2.20 5.35
CA ARG A 39 -4.55 -1.45 6.40
C ARG A 39 -3.19 -2.07 6.71
N ALA A 40 -3.11 -3.39 6.83
CA ALA A 40 -1.84 -4.08 7.07
C ALA A 40 -0.85 -3.88 5.92
N GLN A 41 -1.31 -3.96 4.66
CA GLN A 41 -0.46 -3.71 3.48
C GLN A 41 -0.01 -2.26 3.36
N ILE A 42 -0.88 -1.30 3.69
CA ILE A 42 -0.55 0.13 3.74
C ILE A 42 0.49 0.39 4.84
N ALA A 43 0.34 -0.24 6.00
CA ALA A 43 1.30 -0.14 7.10
C ALA A 43 2.64 -0.81 6.76
N ASP A 44 2.66 -1.91 6.03
CA ASP A 44 3.91 -2.54 5.58
C ASP A 44 4.62 -1.68 4.51
N LEU A 45 3.85 -1.14 3.56
CA LEU A 45 4.37 -0.32 2.47
C LEU A 45 4.77 1.10 2.92
N GLY A 46 4.03 1.69 3.85
CA GLY A 46 4.27 3.02 4.42
C GLY A 46 5.08 3.02 5.72
N GLY A 47 5.19 1.88 6.40
CA GLY A 47 5.81 1.71 7.72
C GLY A 47 7.25 1.17 7.70
N ASN A 48 7.96 1.29 6.58
CA ASN A 48 9.42 1.43 6.62
C ASN A 48 9.86 2.80 7.19
N ILE A 49 8.96 3.54 7.84
CA ILE A 49 9.32 4.56 8.83
C ILE A 49 9.37 3.80 10.16
N GLU A 50 10.50 3.14 10.40
CA GLU A 50 10.88 2.72 11.74
C GLU A 50 10.76 3.96 12.64
N GLU A 51 9.85 3.95 13.61
CA GLU A 51 10.13 4.65 14.85
C GLU A 51 10.85 3.61 15.72
N PRO A 52 12.20 3.64 15.80
CA PRO A 52 12.91 2.81 16.76
C PRO A 52 12.60 3.39 18.15
N GLY A 53 11.53 2.89 18.76
CA GLY A 53 11.18 3.19 20.15
C GLY A 53 12.21 2.55 21.08
N THR A 54 13.02 3.42 21.69
CA THR A 54 13.92 3.15 22.83
C THR A 54 13.13 2.76 24.07
#